data_AF-A0A645AIX0-F1
#
_entry.id   AF-A0A645AIX0-F1
#
_cell.length_a   1.000
_cell.length_b   1.000
_cell.length_c   1.000
_cell.angle_alpha   90.00
_cell.angle_beta   90.00
_cell.angle_gamma   90.00
#
_symmetry.space_group_name_H-M   'P 1'
#
loop_
_entity.id
_entity.type
_entity.pdbx_description
1 polymer ?
#
loop_
_entity_poly.entity_id
_entity_poly.type
_entity_poly.pdbx_seq_one_letter_code
_entity_poly.pdbx_strand_id
1 'polypeptide(L)'
;MDREGFPPQQLEWDQKLWWVHVETLISLLKGYQLTGSEESLQWSKKVHDYTWNRFKDPEYPEWWGYLNRRGEVLLDLKGGKWKGCFHVPRGLYQCWMIL
;
A
#
# COMPACT_ATOMS: atom_id res chain seq x y z
N MET A 1 -1.50 9.47 18.86
CA MET A 1 -2.26 8.42 19.57
C MET A 1 -3.39 9.08 20.33
N ASP A 2 -4.44 8.36 20.67
CA ASP A 2 -5.47 8.84 21.59
C ASP A 2 -4.91 8.97 23.03
N ARG A 3 -5.78 9.33 23.98
CA ARG A 3 -5.40 9.51 25.39
C ARG A 3 -4.87 8.22 26.04
N GLU A 4 -5.23 7.05 25.53
CA GLU A 4 -4.81 5.74 26.06
C GLU A 4 -3.62 5.16 25.29
N GLY A 5 -3.09 5.88 24.29
CA GLY A 5 -1.95 5.43 23.51
C GLY A 5 -2.32 4.52 22.34
N PHE A 6 -3.60 4.45 21.93
CA PHE A 6 -4.03 3.71 20.74
C PHE A 6 -3.99 4.57 19.48
N PRO A 7 -3.91 3.93 18.29
CA PRO A 7 -3.95 4.65 17.02
C PRO A 7 -5.22 5.50 16.86
N PRO A 8 -5.10 6.76 16.39
CA PRO A 8 -6.27 7.60 16.14
C PRO A 8 -7.14 6.99 15.03
N GLN A 9 -8.45 7.12 15.16
CA GLN A 9 -9.38 6.64 14.12
C GLN A 9 -9.40 7.55 12.88
N GLN A 10 -9.07 8.84 13.06
CA GLN A 10 -9.07 9.83 12.00
C GLN A 10 -7.82 9.71 11.13
N LEU A 11 -8.02 9.74 9.81
CA LEU A 11 -6.96 9.82 8.82
C LEU A 11 -6.77 11.28 8.42
N GLU A 12 -5.52 11.67 8.21
CA GLU A 12 -5.18 12.98 7.66
C GLU A 12 -5.03 12.89 6.13
N TRP A 13 -5.43 13.95 5.44
CA TRP A 13 -5.58 13.99 3.99
C TRP A 13 -4.29 13.73 3.19
N ASP A 14 -3.12 13.98 3.80
CA ASP A 14 -1.81 13.83 3.16
C ASP A 14 -1.07 12.55 3.53
N GLN A 15 -1.70 11.68 4.33
CA GLN A 15 -1.15 10.39 4.71
C GLN A 15 -1.01 9.47 3.50
N LYS A 16 -0.04 8.57 3.58
CA LYS A 16 0.18 7.53 2.58
C LYS A 16 -0.30 6.22 3.17
N LEU A 17 -1.42 5.72 2.64
CA LEU A 17 -2.07 4.51 3.12
C LEU A 17 -1.71 3.32 2.22
N TRP A 18 -1.41 2.17 2.82
CA TRP A 18 -1.00 0.97 2.11
C TRP A 18 -1.99 0.55 1.02
N TRP A 19 -3.29 0.56 1.33
CA TRP A 19 -4.31 0.04 0.42
C TRP A 19 -4.44 0.90 -0.83
N VAL A 20 -4.30 2.23 -0.73
CA VAL A 20 -4.33 3.14 -1.88
C VAL A 20 -3.27 2.74 -2.90
N HIS A 21 -2.06 2.43 -2.43
CA HIS A 21 -0.94 2.07 -3.30
C HIS A 21 -1.10 0.65 -3.86
N VAL A 22 -1.58 -0.30 -3.06
CA VAL A 22 -1.87 -1.67 -3.52
C VAL A 22 -2.95 -1.68 -4.61
N GLU A 23 -4.06 -0.95 -4.44
CA GLU A 23 -5.10 -0.86 -5.47
C GLU A 23 -4.59 -0.15 -6.74
N THR A 24 -3.71 0.83 -6.57
CA THR A 24 -3.06 1.51 -7.71
C THR A 24 -2.19 0.55 -8.51
N LEU A 25 -1.43 -0.34 -7.86
CA LEU A 25 -0.64 -1.37 -8.53
C LEU A 25 -1.50 -2.32 -9.36
N ILE A 26 -2.59 -2.83 -8.78
CA ILE A 26 -3.54 -3.70 -9.48
C ILE A 26 -4.08 -2.97 -10.71
N SER A 27 -4.51 -1.72 -10.53
CA SER A 27 -5.15 -0.92 -11.58
C SER A 27 -4.20 -0.63 -12.74
N LEU A 28 -2.96 -0.22 -12.45
CA LEU A 28 -1.95 0.08 -13.46
C LEU A 28 -1.49 -1.17 -14.22
N LEU A 29 -1.28 -2.29 -13.52
CA LEU A 29 -0.94 -3.56 -14.20
C LEU A 29 -2.07 -4.07 -15.08
N LYS A 30 -3.33 -4.02 -14.62
CA LYS A 30 -4.48 -4.35 -15.46
C LYS A 30 -4.61 -3.39 -16.64
N GLY A 31 -4.37 -2.10 -16.42
CA GLY A 31 -4.37 -1.09 -17.48
C GLY A 31 -3.37 -1.45 -18.58
N TYR A 32 -2.14 -1.81 -18.21
CA TYR A 32 -1.16 -2.31 -19.16
C TYR A 32 -1.61 -3.61 -19.84
N GLN A 33 -2.06 -4.61 -19.09
CA GLN A 33 -2.50 -5.91 -19.62
C GLN A 33 -3.62 -5.77 -20.66
N LEU A 34 -4.59 -4.89 -20.41
CA LEU A 34 -5.77 -4.73 -21.26
C LEU A 34 -5.56 -3.82 -22.47
N THR A 35 -4.59 -2.89 -22.40
CA THR A 35 -4.44 -1.84 -23.42
C THR A 35 -3.08 -1.79 -24.09
N GLY A 36 -2.06 -2.45 -23.53
CA GLY A 36 -0.67 -2.31 -23.94
C GLY A 36 -0.04 -0.96 -23.59
N SER A 37 -0.66 -0.15 -22.72
CA SER A 37 -0.19 1.21 -22.38
C SER A 37 1.15 1.20 -21.63
N GLU A 38 2.24 1.55 -22.31
CA GLU A 38 3.57 1.64 -21.70
C GLU A 38 3.61 2.68 -20.56
N GLU A 39 2.80 3.74 -20.62
CA GLU A 39 2.66 4.69 -19.52
C GLU A 39 2.12 4.01 -18.25
N SER A 40 1.13 3.12 -18.37
CA SER A 40 0.61 2.35 -17.24
C SER A 40 1.69 1.44 -16.65
N LEU A 41 2.53 0.82 -17.49
CA LEU A 41 3.65 0.01 -17.03
C LEU A 41 4.72 0.84 -16.30
N GLN A 42 5.07 2.01 -16.85
CA GLN A 42 6.03 2.92 -16.22
C GLN A 42 5.54 3.41 -14.86
N TRP A 43 4.27 3.83 -14.77
CA TRP A 43 3.67 4.21 -13.49
C TRP A 43 3.58 3.03 -12.52
N SER A 44 3.25 1.83 -13.02
CA SER A 44 3.22 0.62 -12.18
C SER A 44 4.57 0.38 -11.52
N LYS A 45 5.68 0.45 -12.27
CA LYS A 45 7.05 0.33 -11.75
C LYS A 45 7.35 1.40 -10.68
N LYS A 46 7.02 2.66 -10.95
CA LYS A 46 7.23 3.76 -10.01
C LYS A 46 6.46 3.57 -8.69
N VAL A 47 5.18 3.19 -8.77
CA VAL A 47 4.35 2.92 -7.59
C VAL A 47 4.85 1.67 -6.88
N HIS A 48 5.29 0.65 -7.61
CA HIS A 48 5.82 -0.59 -7.06
C HIS A 48 7.03 -0.30 -6.19
N ASP A 49 8.00 0.43 -6.72
CA ASP A 49 9.23 0.76 -6.00
C ASP A 49 8.95 1.60 -4.76
N TYR A 50 8.05 2.59 -4.83
CA TYR A 50 7.64 3.33 -3.65
C TYR A 50 6.97 2.41 -2.63
N THR A 51 6.06 1.55 -3.08
CA THR A 51 5.25 0.72 -2.20
C THR A 51 6.09 -0.28 -1.43
N TRP A 52 6.97 -1.01 -2.12
CA TRP A 52 7.87 -1.99 -1.51
C TRP A 52 8.91 -1.34 -0.60
N ASN A 53 9.45 -0.18 -0.95
CA ASN A 53 10.46 0.49 -0.13
C ASN A 53 9.89 1.16 1.12
N ARG A 54 8.59 1.50 1.14
CA ARG A 54 7.99 2.32 2.21
C ARG A 54 7.02 1.56 3.11
N PHE A 55 6.26 0.61 2.57
CA PHE A 55 5.25 -0.12 3.36
C PHE A 55 5.71 -1.50 3.80
N LYS A 56 6.53 -2.20 3.01
CA LYS A 56 7.05 -3.50 3.44
C LYS A 56 8.03 -3.29 4.59
N ASP A 57 7.80 -4.04 5.65
CA ASP A 57 8.73 -4.10 6.76
C ASP A 57 9.93 -4.99 6.41
N PRO A 58 11.17 -4.48 6.59
CA PRO A 58 12.36 -5.27 6.35
C PRO A 58 12.65 -6.30 7.46
N GLU A 59 12.11 -6.13 8.66
CA GLU A 59 12.38 -6.97 9.84
C GLU A 59 11.29 -8.02 10.05
N TYR A 60 10.02 -7.63 9.96
CA TYR A 60 8.88 -8.52 10.20
C TYR A 60 8.05 -8.78 8.95
N PRO A 61 7.30 -9.91 8.88
CA PRO A 61 6.32 -10.13 7.83
C PRO A 61 5.22 -9.04 7.82
N GLU A 62 4.47 -8.99 6.72
CA GLU A 62 3.40 -8.01 6.49
C GLU A 62 3.88 -6.56 6.32
N TRP A 63 2.96 -5.70 5.92
CA TRP A 63 3.24 -4.30 5.59
C TRP A 63 2.71 -3.38 6.68
N TRP A 64 3.37 -2.24 6.90
CA TRP A 64 2.74 -1.14 7.64
C TRP A 64 1.52 -0.63 6.89
N GLY A 65 0.53 -0.14 7.64
CA GLY A 65 -0.65 0.50 7.07
C GLY A 65 -0.44 1.99 6.78
N TYR A 66 0.15 2.70 7.72
CA TYR A 66 -0.02 4.15 7.81
C TYR A 66 1.34 4.84 7.84
N LEU A 67 1.61 5.63 6.81
CA LEU A 67 2.78 6.50 6.75
C LEU A 67 2.34 7.96 6.72
N ASN A 68 3.21 8.83 7.23
CA ASN A 68 3.02 10.27 7.11
C ASN A 68 3.28 10.72 5.65
N ARG A 69 3.09 12.02 5.37
CA ARG A 69 3.30 12.58 4.02
C ARG A 69 4.69 12.30 3.43
N ARG A 70 5.72 12.24 4.28
CA ARG A 70 7.13 12.00 3.91
C ARG A 70 7.43 10.52 3.64
N GLY A 71 6.47 9.63 3.90
CA GLY A 71 6.64 8.19 3.75
C GLY A 71 7.38 7.54 4.92
N GLU A 72 7.36 8.17 6.10
CA GLU A 72 7.87 7.60 7.35
C GLU A 72 6.72 6.90 8.09
N VAL A 73 7.03 5.83 8.81
CA VAL A 73 6.04 5.06 9.58
C VAL A 73 5.36 5.97 10.60
N LEU A 74 4.04 6.14 10.46
CA LEU A 74 3.23 6.95 11.38
C LEU A 74 2.63 6.10 12.48
N LEU A 75 2.18 4.88 12.13
CA LEU A 75 1.66 3.91 13.08
C LEU A 75 2.38 2.58 12.87
N ASP A 76 3.16 2.17 13.86
CA ASP A 76 3.93 0.93 13.84
C ASP A 76 3.05 -0.28 14.17
N LEU A 77 2.17 -0.63 13.24
CA LEU A 77 1.24 -1.74 13.35
C LEU A 77 1.03 -2.46 12.02
N LYS A 78 0.79 -3.77 12.07
CA LYS A 78 0.49 -4.62 10.90
C LYS A 78 -0.99 -4.89 10.70
N GLY A 79 -1.80 -4.63 11.72
CA GLY A 79 -3.24 -4.80 11.69
C GLY A 79 -3.92 -3.87 12.68
N GLY A 80 -5.20 -3.65 12.48
CA GLY A 80 -6.04 -2.83 13.34
C GLY A 80 -7.48 -2.89 12.87
N LYS A 81 -8.32 -1.96 13.33
CA LYS A 81 -9.75 -1.92 12.98
C LYS A 81 -10.00 -1.87 11.46
N TRP A 82 -9.09 -1.25 10.71
CA TRP A 82 -9.24 -1.02 9.26
C TRP A 82 -8.16 -1.69 8.41
N LYS A 83 -7.13 -2.29 9.02
CA LYS A 83 -6.12 -3.09 8.32
C LYS A 83 -6.23 -4.53 8.76
N GLY A 84 -6.59 -5.39 7.81
CA GLY A 84 -6.63 -6.84 7.99
C GLY A 84 -6.09 -7.58 6.76
N CYS A 85 -6.25 -8.90 6.78
CA CYS A 85 -5.84 -9.82 5.73
C CYS A 85 -6.77 -9.71 4.51
N PHE A 86 -6.68 -8.59 3.77
CA PHE A 86 -7.51 -8.36 2.58
C PHE A 86 -6.74 -7.66 1.47
N HIS A 87 -6.50 -6.34 1.59
CA HIS A 87 -5.89 -5.56 0.50
C HIS A 87 -4.52 -6.09 0.08
N VAL A 88 -3.61 -6.34 1.02
CA VAL A 88 -2.26 -6.85 0.73
C VAL A 88 -2.29 -8.21 0.03
N PRO A 89 -2.86 -9.29 0.62
CA PRO A 89 -2.84 -10.60 -0.02
C PRO A 89 -3.62 -10.62 -1.33
N ARG A 90 -4.79 -9.97 -1.40
CA ARG A 90 -5.57 -9.87 -2.65
C ARG A 90 -4.79 -9.14 -3.73
N GLY A 91 -4.15 -8.02 -3.40
CA GLY A 91 -3.43 -7.21 -4.36
C GLY A 91 -2.20 -7.91 -4.91
N LEU A 92 -1.40 -8.53 -4.05
CA LEU A 92 -0.25 -9.33 -4.49
C LEU A 92 -0.69 -10.50 -5.36
N TYR A 93 -1.75 -11.22 -4.98
CA TYR A 93 -2.31 -12.30 -5.79
C TYR A 93 -2.80 -11.81 -7.16
N GLN A 94 -3.53 -10.69 -7.21
CA GLN A 94 -4.01 -10.14 -8.49
C GLN A 94 -2.87 -9.66 -9.39
N CYS A 95 -1.87 -8.98 -8.84
CA CYS A 95 -0.69 -8.58 -9.60
C CYS A 95 0.06 -9.80 -10.14
N TRP A 96 0.21 -10.85 -9.33
CA TRP A 96 0.85 -12.10 -9.77
C TRP A 96 0.09 -12.79 -10.90
N MET A 97 -1.24 -12.85 -10.85
CA MET A 97 -2.05 -13.47 -11.92
C MET A 97 -2.00 -12.72 -13.26
N ILE A 98 -1.51 -11.47 -13.28
CA ILE A 98 -1.36 -10.65 -14.49
C ILE A 98 0.01 -10.82 -15.15
N LEU A 99 1.05 -11.04 -14.32
CA LEU A 99 2.44 -11.18 -14.74
C LEU A 99 2.73 -12.60 -15.26
#